data_AF-A0A0Q5ZVC4-F1
#
_entry.id   AF-A0A0Q5ZVC4-F1
#
_cell.length_a   1.000
_cell.length_b   1.000
_cell.length_c   1.000
_cell.angle_alpha   90.00
_cell.angle_beta   90.00
_cell.angle_gamma   90.00
#
_symmetry.space_group_name_H-M   'P 1'
#
loop_
_entity.id
_entity.type
_entity.pdbx_description
1 polymer ?
#
loop_
_entity_poly.entity_id
_entity_poly.type
_entity_poly.pdbx_seq_one_letter_code
_entity_poly.pdbx_strand_id
1 'polypeptide(L)'
;MSADKNILKKMSDQELEKYIQPESRFVPEAIQYAYEILKERGRVLSSQEIERIQSLSVNNIQDKEINPNYIKASNLIYLSGALAITNIIWLHELLNSPSNIFIAFATLIFIFGIGYLISKGKSWVKYLLGGLFLLGLISLPEVITTIKTNLVLATFNIAQTILQAWVIILLFKIPKSN
;
A
#
# COMPACT_ATOMS: atom_id res chain seq x y z
N MET A 1 21.17 -5.71 -3.14
CA MET A 1 21.22 -6.34 -4.47
C MET A 1 20.13 -7.40 -4.50
N SER A 2 19.17 -7.29 -5.42
CA SER A 2 18.16 -8.34 -5.67
C SER A 2 18.73 -9.31 -6.70
N ALA A 3 18.41 -10.59 -6.57
CA ALA A 3 18.90 -11.62 -7.48
C ALA A 3 18.00 -11.69 -8.72
N ASP A 4 18.58 -11.60 -9.93
CA ASP A 4 17.81 -11.74 -11.17
C ASP A 4 17.66 -13.22 -11.55
N LYS A 5 16.42 -13.72 -11.47
CA LYS A 5 16.05 -15.09 -11.85
C LYS A 5 16.44 -15.43 -13.30
N ASN A 6 16.48 -14.45 -14.21
CA ASN A 6 16.85 -14.68 -15.61
C ASN A 6 18.34 -14.96 -15.80
N ILE A 7 19.20 -14.43 -14.93
CA ILE A 7 20.63 -14.73 -14.94
C ILE A 7 20.85 -16.15 -14.42
N LEU A 8 20.20 -16.51 -13.31
CA LEU A 8 20.26 -17.85 -12.71
C LEU A 8 19.75 -18.93 -13.68
N LYS A 9 18.72 -18.65 -14.48
CA LYS A 9 18.20 -19.58 -15.50
C LYS A 9 19.21 -19.95 -16.59
N LYS A 10 20.24 -19.13 -16.81
CA LYS A 10 21.31 -19.40 -17.78
C LYS A 10 22.45 -20.25 -17.20
N MET A 11 22.51 -20.41 -15.88
CA MET A 11 23.54 -21.18 -15.20
C MET A 11 23.30 -22.68 -15.35
N SER A 12 24.37 -23.45 -15.29
CA SER A 12 24.34 -24.91 -15.28
C SER A 12 23.79 -25.46 -13.96
N ASP A 13 23.33 -26.70 -13.95
CA ASP A 13 22.82 -27.34 -12.72
C ASP A 13 23.91 -27.42 -11.63
N GLN A 14 25.16 -27.69 -12.02
CA GLN A 14 26.30 -27.70 -11.11
C GLN A 14 26.56 -26.34 -10.45
N GLU A 15 26.32 -25.24 -11.16
CA GLU A 15 26.46 -23.90 -10.59
C GLU A 15 25.30 -23.58 -9.66
N LEU A 16 24.07 -23.95 -10.04
CA LEU A 16 22.88 -23.75 -9.20
C LEU A 16 22.92 -24.59 -7.92
N GLU A 17 23.54 -25.78 -7.94
CA GLU A 17 23.70 -26.59 -6.72
C GLU A 17 24.52 -25.86 -5.64
N LYS A 18 25.49 -25.02 -6.02
CA LYS A 18 26.26 -24.20 -5.06
C LYS A 18 25.39 -23.19 -4.30
N TYR A 19 24.27 -22.77 -4.89
CA TYR A 19 23.34 -21.84 -4.24
C TYR A 19 22.54 -22.53 -3.14
N ILE A 20 22.19 -23.80 -3.33
CA ILE A 20 21.38 -24.59 -2.40
C ILE A 20 22.23 -25.40 -1.42
N GLN A 21 23.54 -25.17 -1.31
CA GLN A 21 24.35 -25.81 -0.28
C GLN A 21 24.03 -25.28 1.14
N PRO A 22 24.15 -26.08 2.20
CA PRO A 22 23.98 -25.64 3.59
C PRO A 22 24.84 -24.43 3.97
N GLU A 23 26.09 -24.41 3.52
CA GLU A 23 27.13 -23.40 3.73
C GLU A 23 27.09 -22.23 2.72
N SER A 24 26.05 -22.18 1.90
CA SER A 24 25.85 -21.14 0.88
C SER A 24 25.86 -19.74 1.49
N ARG A 25 26.72 -18.86 0.96
CA ARG A 25 26.79 -17.43 1.34
C ARG A 25 25.89 -16.56 0.47
N PHE A 26 25.09 -17.15 -0.41
CA PHE A 26 24.23 -16.41 -1.33
C PHE A 26 23.00 -15.85 -0.62
N VAL A 27 22.45 -14.76 -1.16
CA VAL A 27 21.23 -14.15 -0.61
C VAL A 27 20.04 -15.11 -0.71
N PRO A 28 19.14 -15.18 0.27
CA PRO A 28 18.08 -16.20 0.27
C PRO A 28 17.12 -16.15 -0.93
N GLU A 29 16.91 -14.98 -1.52
CA GLU A 29 16.18 -14.82 -2.79
C GLU A 29 16.85 -15.61 -3.94
N ALA A 30 18.18 -15.55 -4.04
CA ALA A 30 18.93 -16.31 -5.04
C ALA A 30 18.88 -17.82 -4.78
N ILE A 31 18.90 -18.22 -3.50
CA ILE A 31 18.78 -19.63 -3.08
C ILE A 31 17.41 -20.19 -3.49
N GLN A 32 16.34 -19.41 -3.27
CA GLN A 32 14.97 -19.79 -3.66
C GLN A 32 14.84 -19.94 -5.19
N TYR A 33 15.38 -18.99 -5.97
CA TYR A 33 15.36 -19.08 -7.42
C TYR A 33 16.17 -20.26 -7.96
N ALA A 34 17.35 -20.52 -7.39
CA ALA A 34 18.14 -21.69 -7.77
C ALA A 34 17.41 -23.01 -7.48
N TYR A 35 16.75 -23.11 -6.32
CA TYR A 35 15.89 -24.24 -5.96
C TYR A 35 14.76 -24.46 -6.98
N GLU A 36 14.02 -23.41 -7.34
CA GLU A 36 12.92 -23.50 -8.30
C GLU A 36 13.41 -23.96 -9.68
N ILE A 37 14.54 -23.42 -10.16
CA ILE A 37 15.09 -23.78 -11.47
C ILE A 37 15.57 -25.23 -11.48
N LEU A 38 16.26 -25.69 -10.43
CA LEU A 38 16.70 -27.08 -10.32
C LEU A 38 15.50 -28.05 -10.29
N LYS A 39 14.43 -27.69 -9.58
CA LYS A 39 13.18 -28.46 -9.55
C LYS A 39 12.51 -28.50 -10.92
N GLU A 40 12.42 -27.36 -11.62
CA GLU A 40 11.91 -27.27 -13.00
C GLU A 40 12.71 -28.16 -13.97
N ARG A 41 14.02 -28.30 -13.74
CA ARG A 41 14.92 -29.16 -14.53
C ARG A 41 14.90 -30.64 -14.11
N GLY A 42 14.06 -31.03 -13.15
CA GLY A 42 13.86 -32.42 -12.76
C GLY A 42 14.77 -32.92 -11.62
N ARG A 43 15.48 -32.02 -10.92
CA ARG A 43 16.27 -32.40 -9.73
C ARG A 43 15.33 -32.75 -8.57
N VAL A 44 15.49 -33.96 -8.03
CA VAL A 44 14.75 -34.42 -6.84
C VAL A 44 15.52 -34.07 -5.57
N LEU A 45 15.06 -33.06 -4.82
CA LEU A 45 15.66 -32.68 -3.53
C LEU A 45 15.08 -33.50 -2.37
N SER A 46 15.87 -33.66 -1.32
CA SER A 46 15.44 -34.29 -0.08
C SER A 46 14.50 -33.40 0.73
N SER A 47 13.70 -34.01 1.61
CA SER A 47 12.79 -33.28 2.49
C SER A 47 13.52 -32.28 3.40
N GLN A 48 14.72 -32.61 3.87
CA GLN A 48 15.54 -31.74 4.71
C GLN A 48 16.04 -30.50 3.95
N GLU A 49 16.42 -30.66 2.68
CA GLU A 49 16.85 -29.53 1.83
C GLU A 49 15.68 -28.59 1.54
N ILE A 50 14.50 -29.14 1.25
CA ILE A 50 13.28 -28.37 1.01
C ILE A 50 12.92 -27.55 2.25
N GLU A 51 12.90 -28.17 3.42
CA GLU A 51 12.53 -27.52 4.68
C GLU A 51 13.52 -26.40 5.04
N ARG A 52 14.82 -26.64 4.85
CA ARG A 52 15.85 -25.61 5.03
C ARG A 52 15.66 -24.44 4.07
N ILE A 53 15.50 -24.69 2.77
CA ILE A 53 15.34 -23.63 1.75
C ILE A 53 14.05 -22.84 1.99
N GLN A 54 12.96 -23.50 2.37
CA GLN A 54 11.71 -22.85 2.73
C GLN A 54 11.86 -21.97 3.99
N SER A 55 12.60 -22.42 5.01
CA SER A 55 12.88 -21.59 6.20
C SER A 55 13.75 -20.36 5.89
N LEU A 56 14.60 -20.42 4.85
CA LEU A 56 15.35 -19.27 4.34
C LEU A 56 14.45 -18.29 3.57
N SER A 57 13.45 -18.80 2.86
CA SER A 57 12.44 -18.02 2.13
C SER A 57 11.49 -17.26 3.07
N VAL A 58 11.11 -17.86 4.22
CA VAL A 58 10.28 -17.20 5.26
C VAL A 58 10.95 -15.92 5.80
N ASN A 59 12.28 -15.82 5.71
CA ASN A 59 13.02 -14.65 6.18
C ASN A 59 13.27 -13.57 5.08
N ASN A 60 13.07 -13.85 3.79
CA ASN A 60 13.38 -12.90 2.70
C ASN A 60 12.25 -12.65 1.68
N ILE A 61 11.21 -13.48 1.63
CA ILE A 61 9.94 -13.10 1.03
C ILE A 61 9.12 -12.43 2.12
N GLN A 62 9.54 -11.23 2.53
CA GLN A 62 8.65 -10.35 3.27
C GLN A 62 7.58 -9.85 2.31
N ASP A 63 6.52 -10.66 2.10
CA ASP A 63 5.22 -10.12 2.45
C ASP A 63 5.31 -9.80 3.94
N LYS A 64 5.85 -8.60 4.22
CA LYS A 64 5.92 -8.05 5.56
C LYS A 64 4.47 -7.93 5.97
N GLU A 65 3.95 -8.94 6.69
CA GLU A 65 2.53 -9.16 6.92
C GLU A 65 1.89 -7.81 7.24
N ILE A 66 1.22 -7.24 6.23
CA ILE A 66 0.88 -5.81 6.27
C ILE A 66 -0.17 -5.70 7.36
N ASN A 67 0.14 -4.94 8.40
CA ASN A 67 -0.74 -4.82 9.55
C ASN A 67 -2.18 -4.56 9.03
N PRO A 68 -3.19 -5.33 9.49
CA PRO A 68 -4.55 -5.23 8.96
C PRO A 68 -5.14 -3.82 9.09
N ASN A 69 -4.63 -2.99 9.99
CA ASN A 69 -5.02 -1.60 10.11
C ASN A 69 -4.57 -0.74 8.91
N TYR A 70 -3.46 -1.06 8.23
CA TYR A 70 -3.10 -0.42 6.96
C TYR A 70 -4.14 -0.74 5.89
N ILE A 71 -4.54 -2.01 5.75
CA ILE A 71 -5.56 -2.41 4.76
C ILE A 71 -6.92 -1.79 5.06
N LYS A 72 -7.34 -1.80 6.33
CA LYS A 72 -8.58 -1.11 6.76
C LYS A 72 -8.51 0.39 6.48
N ALA A 73 -7.39 1.03 6.78
CA ALA A 73 -7.18 2.45 6.51
C ALA A 73 -7.21 2.78 5.01
N SER A 74 -6.56 1.98 4.15
CA SER A 74 -6.59 2.21 2.70
C SER A 74 -8.00 2.08 2.14
N ASN A 75 -8.78 1.10 2.60
CA ASN A 75 -10.15 0.91 2.16
C ASN A 75 -11.05 2.11 2.51
N LEU A 76 -10.85 2.72 3.67
CA LEU A 76 -11.56 3.93 4.06
C LEU A 76 -11.14 5.16 3.25
N ILE A 77 -9.87 5.24 2.85
CA ILE A 77 -9.40 6.27 1.90
C ILE A 77 -10.00 6.07 0.51
N TYR A 78 -10.09 4.83 0.02
CA TYR A 78 -10.76 4.58 -1.26
C TYR A 78 -12.26 4.89 -1.19
N LEU A 79 -12.91 4.59 -0.05
CA LEU A 79 -14.28 4.99 0.19
C LEU A 79 -14.46 6.51 0.19
N SER A 80 -13.54 7.25 0.80
CA SER A 80 -13.60 8.73 0.76
C SER A 80 -13.35 9.28 -0.65
N GLY A 81 -12.47 8.64 -1.44
CA GLY A 81 -12.29 8.94 -2.86
C GLY A 81 -13.57 8.70 -3.67
N ALA A 82 -14.27 7.60 -3.43
CA ALA A 82 -15.56 7.33 -4.06
C ALA A 82 -16.62 8.37 -3.67
N LEU A 83 -16.67 8.78 -2.40
CA LEU A 83 -17.55 9.87 -1.95
C LEU A 83 -17.20 11.20 -2.63
N ALA A 84 -15.92 11.52 -2.80
CA ALA A 84 -15.49 12.72 -3.51
C ALA A 84 -15.97 12.71 -4.98
N ILE A 85 -15.88 11.57 -5.67
CA ILE A 85 -16.42 11.42 -7.03
C ILE A 85 -17.94 11.66 -7.04
N THR A 86 -18.68 11.02 -6.12
CA THR A 86 -20.13 11.23 -6.00
C THR A 86 -20.48 12.69 -5.76
N ASN A 87 -19.71 13.38 -4.91
CA ASN A 87 -19.91 14.79 -4.62
C ASN A 87 -19.62 15.68 -5.85
N ILE A 88 -18.58 15.37 -6.63
CA ILE A 88 -18.27 16.06 -7.90
C ILE A 88 -19.41 15.88 -8.92
N ILE A 89 -19.96 14.66 -9.03
CA ILE A 89 -21.08 14.38 -9.94
C ILE A 89 -22.33 15.15 -9.51
N TRP A 90 -22.61 15.18 -8.20
CA TRP A 90 -23.75 15.92 -7.65
C TRP A 90 -23.61 17.43 -7.87
N LEU A 91 -22.41 17.97 -7.61
CA LEU A 91 -22.07 19.37 -7.84
C LEU A 91 -21.31 19.53 -9.16
N HIS A 92 -21.91 19.05 -10.26
CA HIS A 92 -21.32 19.16 -11.60
C HIS A 92 -20.96 20.60 -11.98
N GLU A 93 -21.65 21.60 -11.42
CA GLU A 93 -21.32 23.03 -11.57
C GLU A 93 -19.89 23.39 -11.13
N LEU A 94 -19.28 22.59 -10.24
CA LEU A 94 -17.87 22.75 -9.87
C LEU A 94 -16.95 22.56 -11.08
N LEU A 95 -17.36 21.82 -12.10
CA LEU A 95 -16.55 21.52 -13.30
C LEU A 95 -16.67 22.60 -14.39
N ASN A 96 -17.29 23.74 -14.11
CA ASN A 96 -17.50 24.81 -15.09
C ASN A 96 -16.21 25.58 -15.49
N SER A 97 -15.12 25.40 -14.74
CA SER A 97 -13.83 26.04 -15.01
C SER A 97 -12.72 25.00 -15.21
N PRO A 98 -11.81 25.20 -16.19
CA PRO A 98 -10.62 24.35 -16.36
C PRO A 98 -9.78 24.20 -15.08
N SER A 99 -9.70 25.27 -14.27
CA SER A 99 -9.00 25.23 -12.99
C SER A 99 -9.61 24.21 -12.02
N ASN A 100 -10.94 24.18 -11.95
CA ASN A 100 -11.66 23.32 -11.02
C ASN A 100 -11.62 21.87 -11.48
N ILE A 101 -11.67 21.62 -12.79
CA ILE A 101 -11.46 20.29 -13.37
C ILE A 101 -10.07 19.77 -13.00
N PHE A 102 -9.04 20.60 -13.17
CA PHE A 102 -7.67 20.24 -12.80
C PHE A 102 -7.55 19.92 -11.30
N ILE A 103 -8.11 20.78 -10.44
CA ILE A 103 -8.12 20.56 -8.99
C ILE A 103 -8.81 19.24 -8.65
N ALA A 104 -10.01 18.98 -9.20
CA ALA A 104 -10.74 17.75 -8.95
C ALA A 104 -9.92 16.51 -9.34
N PHE A 105 -9.28 16.53 -10.52
CA PHE A 105 -8.45 15.43 -10.98
C PHE A 105 -7.21 15.22 -10.11
N ALA A 106 -6.50 16.30 -9.76
CA ALA A 106 -5.35 16.27 -8.87
C ALA A 106 -5.72 15.73 -7.48
N THR A 107 -6.86 16.14 -6.94
CA THR A 107 -7.39 15.64 -5.66
C THR A 107 -7.68 14.13 -5.72
N LEU A 108 -8.29 13.63 -6.79
CA LEU A 108 -8.54 12.20 -6.94
C LEU A 108 -7.24 11.41 -7.03
N ILE A 109 -6.28 11.84 -7.86
CA ILE A 109 -4.96 11.20 -7.94
C ILE A 109 -4.30 11.16 -6.57
N PHE A 110 -4.36 12.27 -5.83
CA PHE A 110 -3.80 12.34 -4.49
C PHE A 110 -4.46 11.33 -3.54
N ILE A 111 -5.79 11.28 -3.50
CA ILE A 111 -6.54 10.36 -2.62
C ILE A 111 -6.21 8.90 -2.95
N PHE A 112 -6.29 8.50 -4.22
CA PHE A 112 -6.01 7.13 -4.63
C PHE A 112 -4.53 6.77 -4.47
N GLY A 113 -3.62 7.70 -4.77
CA GLY A 113 -2.18 7.54 -4.55
C GLY A 113 -1.83 7.32 -3.07
N ILE A 114 -2.45 8.08 -2.17
CA ILE A 114 -2.33 7.88 -0.73
C ILE A 114 -2.91 6.54 -0.30
N GLY A 115 -4.10 6.17 -0.78
CA GLY A 115 -4.71 4.87 -0.52
C GLY A 115 -3.78 3.70 -0.91
N TYR A 116 -3.11 3.82 -2.05
CA TYR A 116 -2.12 2.85 -2.50
C TYR A 116 -0.87 2.79 -1.60
N LEU A 117 -0.33 3.94 -1.19
CA LEU A 117 0.83 3.97 -0.31
C LEU A 117 0.52 3.38 1.09
N ILE A 118 -0.70 3.63 1.59
CA ILE A 118 -1.19 3.03 2.82
C ILE A 118 -1.31 1.52 2.67
N SER A 119 -1.87 1.02 1.57
CA SER A 119 -2.03 -0.42 1.34
C SER A 119 -0.69 -1.15 1.24
N LYS A 120 0.39 -0.46 0.88
CA LYS A 120 1.78 -0.95 0.90
C LYS A 120 2.49 -0.78 2.26
N GLY A 121 1.77 -0.39 3.30
CA GLY A 121 2.31 -0.31 4.67
C GLY A 121 3.32 0.80 4.90
N LYS A 122 3.30 1.89 4.09
CA LYS A 122 4.24 3.00 4.23
C LYS A 122 3.93 3.81 5.49
N SER A 123 4.78 3.67 6.50
CA SER A 123 4.58 4.24 7.84
C SER A 123 4.62 5.78 7.91
N TRP A 124 5.32 6.45 6.99
CA TRP A 124 5.42 7.92 6.97
C TRP A 124 4.10 8.60 6.62
N VAL A 125 3.20 7.88 5.91
CA VAL A 125 1.92 8.44 5.41
C VAL A 125 1.02 8.90 6.56
N LYS A 126 1.13 8.28 7.74
CA LYS A 126 0.34 8.69 8.92
C LYS A 126 0.67 10.11 9.40
N TYR A 127 1.93 10.53 9.27
CA TYR A 127 2.34 11.88 9.63
C TYR A 127 1.91 12.91 8.59
N LEU A 128 2.03 12.56 7.30
CA LEU A 128 1.51 13.39 6.21
C LEU A 128 0.00 13.62 6.37
N LEU A 129 -0.78 12.54 6.51
CA LEU A 129 -2.22 12.63 6.69
C LEU A 129 -2.62 13.32 7.99
N GLY A 130 -1.89 13.10 9.08
CA GLY A 130 -2.11 13.82 10.34
C GLY A 130 -1.95 15.33 10.18
N GLY A 131 -0.88 15.77 9.51
CA GLY A 131 -0.65 17.19 9.25
C GLY A 131 -1.72 17.80 8.35
N LEU A 132 -2.06 17.13 7.24
CA LEU A 132 -3.11 17.59 6.33
C LEU A 132 -4.50 17.64 7.00
N PHE A 133 -4.79 16.68 7.87
CA PHE A 133 -6.05 16.67 8.61
C PHE A 133 -6.15 17.84 9.58
N LEU A 134 -5.08 18.16 10.32
CA LEU A 134 -5.06 19.35 11.18
C LEU A 134 -5.27 20.64 10.40
N LEU A 135 -4.66 20.77 9.21
CA LEU A 135 -4.93 21.89 8.31
C LEU A 135 -6.40 21.92 7.86
N GLY A 136 -6.97 20.77 7.52
CA GLY A 136 -8.37 20.64 7.15
C GLY A 136 -9.34 20.99 8.28
N LEU A 137 -8.97 20.82 9.55
CA LEU A 137 -9.83 21.24 10.66
C LEU A 137 -10.04 22.76 10.72
N ILE A 138 -9.11 23.54 10.15
CA ILE A 138 -9.23 25.01 10.08
C ILE A 138 -10.43 25.41 9.21
N SER A 139 -10.82 24.60 8.22
CA SER A 139 -11.98 24.87 7.35
C SER A 139 -13.32 24.39 7.94
N LEU A 140 -13.35 23.86 9.17
CA LEU A 140 -14.62 23.44 9.81
C LEU A 140 -15.68 24.55 9.93
N PRO A 141 -15.35 25.83 10.17
CA PRO A 141 -16.35 26.90 10.16
C PRO A 141 -17.10 27.00 8.83
N GLU A 142 -16.44 26.72 7.69
CA GLU A 142 -17.08 26.70 6.37
C GLU A 142 -18.08 25.53 6.22
N VAL A 143 -17.86 24.42 6.92
CA VAL A 143 -18.83 23.32 6.94
C VAL A 143 -20.12 23.77 7.61
N ILE A 144 -20.04 24.56 8.69
CA ILE A 144 -21.20 25.09 9.41
C ILE A 144 -22.01 26.06 8.53
N THR A 145 -21.34 26.90 7.74
CA THR A 145 -22.04 27.79 6.79
C THR A 145 -22.65 27.00 5.63
N THR A 146 -22.00 25.93 5.20
CA THR A 146 -22.48 25.03 4.13
C THR A 146 -23.77 24.29 4.53
N ILE A 147 -23.96 23.93 5.81
CA ILE A 147 -25.20 23.29 6.28
C ILE A 147 -26.44 24.13 5.95
N LYS A 148 -26.32 25.46 6.01
CA LYS A 148 -27.44 26.38 5.76
C LYS A 148 -27.74 26.56 4.27
N THR A 149 -26.76 26.32 3.40
CA THR A 149 -26.85 26.58 1.96
C THR A 149 -27.06 25.31 1.16
N ASN A 150 -26.36 24.23 1.50
CA ASN A 150 -26.48 22.94 0.84
C ASN A 150 -26.25 21.80 1.84
N LEU A 151 -27.36 21.30 2.40
CA LEU A 151 -27.36 20.23 3.40
C LEU A 151 -26.71 18.94 2.89
N VAL A 152 -26.89 18.63 1.59
CA VAL A 152 -26.32 17.42 0.98
C VAL A 152 -24.80 17.52 0.93
N LEU A 153 -24.26 18.64 0.45
CA LEU A 153 -22.82 18.89 0.42
C LEU A 153 -22.21 18.87 1.83
N ALA A 154 -22.88 19.49 2.80
CA ALA A 154 -22.43 19.46 4.19
C ALA A 154 -22.35 18.03 4.74
N THR A 155 -23.32 17.18 4.40
CA THR A 155 -23.34 15.77 4.80
C THR A 155 -22.15 15.00 4.21
N PHE A 156 -21.84 15.20 2.93
CA PHE A 156 -20.65 14.60 2.30
C PHE A 156 -19.35 15.05 3.00
N ASN A 157 -19.20 16.35 3.26
CA ASN A 157 -18.01 16.89 3.92
C ASN A 157 -17.84 16.35 5.35
N ILE A 158 -18.92 16.24 6.12
CA ILE A 158 -18.90 15.68 7.47
C ILE A 158 -18.53 14.19 7.42
N ALA A 159 -19.17 13.41 6.54
CA ALA A 159 -18.86 11.99 6.37
C ALA A 159 -17.39 11.77 5.97
N GLN A 160 -16.87 12.58 5.06
CA GLN A 160 -15.47 12.54 4.64
C GLN A 160 -14.50 12.88 5.79
N THR A 161 -14.86 13.87 6.61
CA THR A 161 -14.06 14.24 7.80
C THR A 161 -14.02 13.10 8.82
N ILE A 162 -15.15 12.44 9.07
CA ILE A 162 -15.24 11.29 9.97
C ILE A 162 -14.39 10.11 9.46
N LEU A 163 -14.48 9.80 8.16
CA LEU A 163 -13.67 8.73 7.55
C LEU A 163 -12.18 9.03 7.67
N GLN A 164 -11.74 10.26 7.38
CA GLN A 164 -10.34 10.66 7.48
C GLN A 164 -9.84 10.61 8.94
N ALA A 165 -10.66 11.04 9.91
CA ALA A 165 -10.32 10.91 11.32
C ALA A 165 -10.10 9.43 11.70
N TRP A 166 -10.96 8.53 11.24
CA TRP A 166 -10.85 7.10 11.52
C TRP A 166 -9.62 6.45 10.86
N VAL A 167 -9.28 6.87 9.64
CA VAL A 167 -8.03 6.47 8.96
C VAL A 167 -6.81 6.82 9.82
N ILE A 168 -6.74 8.05 10.33
CA ILE A 168 -5.63 8.51 11.17
C ILE A 168 -5.54 7.65 12.44
N ILE A 169 -6.66 7.44 13.14
CA ILE A 169 -6.71 6.59 14.33
C ILE A 169 -6.15 5.19 14.03
N LEU A 170 -6.57 4.57 12.93
CA LEU A 170 -6.08 3.25 12.53
C LEU A 170 -4.58 3.24 12.25
N LEU A 171 -4.07 4.24 11.54
CA LEU A 171 -2.65 4.33 11.20
C LEU A 171 -1.75 4.59 12.42
N PHE A 172 -2.22 5.37 13.39
CA PHE A 172 -1.47 5.63 14.62
C PHE A 172 -1.55 4.50 15.65
N LYS A 173 -2.56 3.63 15.56
CA LYS A 173 -2.61 2.37 16.34
C LYS A 173 -1.55 1.35 15.92
N ILE A 174 -0.93 1.52 14.75
CA ILE A 174 0.12 0.60 14.27
C ILE A 174 1.40 0.86 15.07
N PRO A 175 1.94 -0.17 15.76
CA PRO A 175 3.15 -0.01 16.56
C PRO A 175 4.31 0.49 15.69
N LYS A 176 5.21 1.28 16.28
CA LYS A 176 6.42 1.69 15.59
C LYS A 176 7.23 0.42 15.29
N SER A 177 7.53 0.18 14.01
CA SER A 177 8.60 -0.73 13.64
C SER A 177 9.88 -0.05 14.10
N ASN A 178 10.42 -0.51 15.24
CA ASN A 178 11.80 -0.20 15.62
C ASN A 178 12.76 -0.83 14.60
#